data_AF-A0A484Z7H3-F1
#
_entry.id   AF-A0A484Z7H3-F1
#
_cell.length_a   1.000
_cell.length_b   1.000
_cell.length_c   1.000
_cell.angle_alpha   90.00
_cell.angle_beta   90.00
_cell.angle_gamma   90.00
#
_symmetry.space_group_name_H-M   'P 1'
#
loop_
_entity.id
_entity.type
_entity.pdbx_description
1 polymer ?
#
loop_
_entity_poly.entity_id
_entity_poly.type
_entity_poly.pdbx_seq_one_letter_code
_entity_poly.pdbx_strand_id
1 'polypeptide(L)'
;MTLVTIATVVYWLNPPGNPGVDMACMIVIGFLIYGPVMLIGLHALELAPKKAAGTAAGFTGLFGYLGGSVAASAIVGYTVDFFGWDGGFMVMIGG
;
A
#
# COMPACT_ATOMS: atom_id res chain seq x y z
N MET A 1 9.43 -1.39 3.49
CA MET A 1 8.09 -1.25 4.10
C MET A 1 8.13 -0.60 5.48
N THR A 2 9.12 -0.91 6.33
CA THR A 2 9.25 -0.33 7.69
C THR A 2 9.08 1.20 7.77
N LEU A 3 9.70 1.96 6.86
CA LEU A 3 9.56 3.43 6.84
C LEU A 3 8.13 3.90 6.50
N VAL A 4 7.44 3.17 5.61
CA VAL A 4 6.03 3.45 5.28
C VAL A 4 5.16 3.18 6.50
N THR A 5 5.37 2.05 7.17
CA THR A 5 4.65 1.70 8.41
C THR A 5 4.82 2.77 9.48
N ILE A 6 6.05 3.24 9.71
CA ILE A 6 6.31 4.32 10.67
C ILE A 6 5.57 5.60 10.27
N ALA A 7 5.63 6.01 9.00
CA ALA A 7 4.93 7.20 8.53
C ALA A 7 3.40 7.06 8.66
N THR A 8 2.84 5.87 8.40
CA THR A 8 1.41 5.58 8.58
C THR A 8 0.99 5.64 10.05
N VAL A 9 1.82 5.14 10.97
CA VAL A 9 1.57 5.24 12.42
C VAL A 9 1.61 6.70 12.89
N VAL A 10 2.59 7.47 12.41
CA VAL A 10 2.70 8.90 12.74
C VAL A 10 1.49 9.67 12.21
N TYR A 11 1.03 9.36 10.99
CA TYR A 11 -0.18 9.93 10.43
C TYR A 11 -1.43 9.57 11.26
N TRP A 12 -1.56 8.31 11.68
CA TRP A 12 -2.71 7.86 12.45
C TRP A 12 -2.81 8.50 13.84
N LEU A 13 -1.67 8.65 14.52
CA LEU A 13 -1.62 9.19 15.88
C LEU A 13 -1.47 10.73 15.93
N ASN A 14 -1.44 11.40 14.77
CA ASN A 14 -1.27 12.86 14.73
C ASN A 14 -2.53 13.56 15.27
N PRO A 15 -2.43 14.37 16.35
CA PRO A 15 -3.59 15.08 16.87
C PRO A 15 -4.06 16.17 15.91
N PRO A 16 -5.37 16.48 15.92
CA PRO A 16 -5.94 17.52 15.07
C PRO A 16 -5.30 18.87 15.37
N GLY A 17 -4.84 19.56 14.32
CA GLY A 17 -4.15 20.86 14.44
C GLY A 17 -2.75 20.90 13.81
N ASN A 18 -2.22 19.78 13.31
CA ASN A 18 -0.91 19.71 12.64
C ASN A 18 -0.97 19.31 11.15
N PRO A 19 -1.54 20.14 10.24
CA PRO A 19 -1.64 19.80 8.81
C PRO A 19 -0.28 19.58 8.12
N GLY A 20 0.78 20.23 8.60
CA GLY A 20 2.13 20.09 8.04
C GLY A 20 2.69 18.68 8.23
N VAL A 21 2.36 18.02 9.33
CA VAL A 21 2.76 16.63 9.60
C VAL A 21 2.00 15.68 8.68
N ASP A 22 0.70 15.91 8.47
CA ASP A 22 -0.12 15.11 7.55
C ASP A 22 0.40 15.22 6.11
N MET A 23 0.72 16.43 5.66
CA MET A 23 1.30 16.67 4.34
C MET A 23 2.65 15.96 4.18
N ALA A 24 3.54 16.08 5.16
CA ALA A 24 4.83 15.40 5.13
C ALA A 24 4.66 13.87 5.10
N CYS A 25 3.77 13.32 5.92
CA CYS A 25 3.50 11.88 5.95
C CYS A 25 2.92 11.39 4.61
N MET A 26 1.97 12.11 4.02
CA MET A 26 1.39 11.76 2.72
C MET A 26 2.43 11.78 1.60
N ILE A 27 3.33 12.77 1.59
CA ILE A 27 4.45 12.83 0.62
C ILE A 27 5.36 11.63 0.79
N VAL A 28 5.78 11.34 2.02
CA VAL A 28 6.71 10.25 2.34
C VAL A 28 6.10 8.89 2.01
N ILE A 29 4.86 8.65 2.42
CA ILE A 29 4.13 7.43 2.13
C ILE A 29 4.04 7.28 0.61
N GLY A 30 3.44 8.24 -0.10
CA GLY A 30 3.25 8.17 -1.55
C GLY A 30 4.54 7.93 -2.35
N PHE A 31 5.63 8.59 -1.96
CA PHE A 31 6.94 8.38 -2.58
C PHE A 31 7.49 6.96 -2.37
N LEU A 32 7.35 6.42 -1.16
CA LEU A 32 7.97 5.15 -0.77
C LEU A 32 7.19 3.91 -1.22
N ILE A 33 5.87 3.97 -1.42
CA ILE A 33 5.09 2.80 -1.88
C ILE A 33 5.32 2.49 -3.36
N TYR A 34 5.57 3.52 -4.19
CA TYR A 34 5.70 3.32 -5.63
C TYR A 34 6.97 2.53 -6.01
N GLY A 35 8.07 2.74 -5.28
CA GLY A 35 9.33 2.04 -5.53
C GLY A 35 9.20 0.51 -5.52
N PRO A 36 8.70 -0.11 -4.44
CA PRO A 36 8.46 -1.55 -4.37
C PRO A 36 7.50 -2.07 -5.45
N VAL A 37 6.42 -1.34 -5.75
CA VAL A 37 5.44 -1.74 -6.79
C VAL A 37 6.12 -1.88 -8.15
N MET A 38 6.98 -0.92 -8.52
CA MET A 38 7.74 -0.99 -9.76
C MET A 38 8.77 -2.13 -9.75
N LEU A 39 9.49 -2.32 -8.63
CA LEU A 39 10.51 -3.37 -8.51
C LEU A 39 9.94 -4.79 -8.62
N ILE A 40 8.72 -5.03 -8.12
CA ILE A 40 8.04 -6.33 -8.28
C ILE A 40 7.80 -6.63 -9.76
N GLY A 41 7.32 -5.64 -10.53
CA GLY A 41 7.12 -5.79 -11.97
C GLY A 41 8.42 -6.08 -12.71
N LEU A 42 9.51 -5.37 -12.36
CA LEU A 42 10.83 -5.62 -12.94
C LEU A 42 11.35 -7.02 -12.60
N HIS A 43 11.18 -7.45 -11.35
CA HIS A 43 11.61 -8.78 -10.92
C HIS A 43 10.83 -9.89 -11.65
N ALA A 44 9.53 -9.70 -11.87
CA ALA A 44 8.72 -10.64 -12.65
C ALA A 44 9.19 -10.78 -14.11
N LEU A 45 9.74 -9.71 -14.71
CA LEU A 45 10.35 -9.75 -16.05
C LEU A 45 11.61 -10.62 -16.07
N GLU A 46 12.44 -10.54 -15.02
CA GLU A 46 13.69 -11.29 -14.93
C GLU A 46 13.47 -12.79 -14.68
N LEU A 47 12.38 -13.15 -14.00
CA LEU A 47 12.02 -14.53 -13.70
C LEU A 47 11.41 -15.31 -14.88
N ALA A 48 10.97 -14.61 -15.93
CA ALA A 48 10.28 -15.20 -17.06
C ALA A 48 11.13 -15.18 -18.36
N PRO A 49 10.95 -16.16 -19.26
CA PRO A 49 11.60 -16.12 -20.57
C PRO A 49 11.21 -14.85 -21.33
N LYS A 50 12.12 -14.32 -22.18
CA LYS A 50 11.92 -13.04 -22.92
C LYS A 50 10.59 -12.94 -23.68
N LYS A 51 10.07 -14.07 -24.17
CA LYS A 51 8.78 -14.15 -24.87
C LYS A 51 7.56 -13.99 -23.94
N ALA A 52 7.70 -14.34 -22.65
CA ALA A 52 6.65 -14.34 -21.64
C ALA A 52 6.85 -13.26 -20.56
N ALA A 53 7.93 -12.48 -20.62
CA ALA A 53 8.23 -11.44 -19.65
C ALA A 53 7.07 -10.44 -19.51
N GLY A 54 6.55 -9.93 -20.63
CA GLY A 54 5.41 -8.98 -20.61
C GLY A 54 4.14 -9.56 -19.96
N THR A 55 3.83 -10.83 -20.20
CA THR A 55 2.69 -11.50 -19.55
C THR A 55 2.94 -11.79 -18.07
N ALA A 56 4.18 -12.12 -17.67
CA ALA A 56 4.52 -12.33 -16.26
C ALA A 56 4.40 -11.02 -15.46
N ALA A 57 4.95 -9.92 -15.98
CA ALA A 57 4.79 -8.60 -15.36
C ALA A 57 3.32 -8.18 -15.31
N GLY A 58 2.57 -8.33 -16.41
CA GLY A 58 1.13 -8.05 -16.46
C GLY A 58 0.31 -8.88 -15.48
N PHE A 59 0.65 -10.16 -15.30
CA PHE A 59 -0.01 -11.05 -14.35
C PHE A 59 0.22 -10.60 -12.90
N THR A 60 1.46 -10.27 -12.53
CA THR A 60 1.76 -9.75 -11.19
C THR A 60 1.05 -8.42 -10.92
N GLY A 61 0.99 -7.53 -11.92
CA GLY A 61 0.25 -6.28 -11.83
C GLY A 61 -1.25 -6.47 -11.64
N LEU A 62 -1.87 -7.38 -12.42
CA LEU A 62 -3.30 -7.67 -12.32
C LEU A 62 -3.68 -8.20 -10.93
N PHE A 63 -2.97 -9.23 -10.44
CA PHE A 63 -3.29 -9.82 -9.14
C PHE A 63 -2.92 -8.91 -7.97
N GLY A 64 -1.81 -8.18 -8.07
CA GLY A 64 -1.43 -7.18 -7.07
C GLY A 64 -2.47 -6.07 -6.97
N TYR A 65 -2.95 -5.55 -8.11
CA TYR A 65 -3.93 -4.46 -8.12
C TYR A 65 -5.34 -4.93 -7.75
N LEU A 66 -5.80 -6.06 -8.30
CA LEU A 66 -7.15 -6.57 -8.03
C LEU A 66 -7.28 -7.03 -6.58
N GLY A 67 -6.33 -7.82 -6.08
CA GLY A 67 -6.32 -8.24 -4.67
C GLY A 67 -6.13 -7.05 -3.73
N GLY A 68 -5.18 -6.16 -4.04
CA GLY A 68 -4.90 -4.97 -3.25
C GLY A 68 -6.07 -3.99 -3.18
N SER A 69 -6.76 -3.74 -4.30
CA SER A 69 -7.91 -2.82 -4.34
C SER A 69 -9.12 -3.37 -3.61
N VAL A 70 -9.39 -4.69 -3.71
CA VAL A 70 -10.46 -5.34 -2.95
C VAL A 70 -10.15 -5.27 -1.45
N ALA A 71 -8.91 -5.55 -1.03
CA ALA A 71 -8.53 -5.41 0.38
C ALA A 71 -8.64 -3.95 0.87
N ALA A 72 -8.09 -3.00 0.11
CA ALA A 72 -8.10 -1.58 0.45
C ALA A 72 -9.51 -0.97 0.48
N SER A 73 -10.45 -1.49 -0.30
CA SER A 73 -11.82 -0.95 -0.38
C SER A 73 -12.78 -1.73 0.51
N ALA A 74 -12.90 -3.04 0.29
CA ALA A 74 -13.89 -3.87 0.99
C ALA A 74 -13.42 -4.23 2.40
N ILE A 75 -12.19 -4.75 2.56
CA ILE A 75 -11.73 -5.20 3.89
C ILE A 75 -11.57 -4.00 4.83
N VAL A 76 -10.91 -2.93 4.39
CA VAL A 76 -10.78 -1.71 5.19
C VAL A 76 -12.15 -1.09 5.44
N GLY A 77 -13.01 -0.97 4.41
CA GLY A 77 -14.36 -0.42 4.57
C GLY A 77 -15.20 -1.17 5.61
N TYR A 78 -15.31 -2.49 5.48
CA TYR A 78 -16.00 -3.33 6.46
C TYR A 78 -15.37 -3.23 7.85
N THR A 79 -14.04 -3.18 7.94
CA THR A 79 -13.37 -3.05 9.24
C THR A 79 -13.69 -1.71 9.89
N VAL A 80 -13.75 -0.62 9.12
CA VAL A 80 -14.10 0.70 9.64
C VAL A 80 -15.56 0.75 10.09
N ASP A 81 -16.48 0.10 9.37
CA ASP A 81 -17.90 0.05 9.74
C ASP A 81 -18.14 -0.66 11.08
N PHE A 82 -17.38 -1.73 11.38
CA PHE A 82 -17.57 -2.53 12.60
C PHE A 82 -16.60 -2.21 13.76
N PHE A 83 -15.37 -1.78 13.47
CA PHE A 83 -14.30 -1.55 14.43
C PHE A 83 -13.79 -0.10 14.45
N GLY A 84 -14.39 0.78 13.66
CA GLY A 84 -14.01 2.19 13.57
C GLY A 84 -12.70 2.42 12.82
N TRP A 85 -12.29 3.69 12.76
CA TRP A 85 -11.11 4.13 12.00
C TRP A 85 -9.81 3.46 12.49
N ASP A 86 -9.69 3.25 13.80
CA ASP A 86 -8.56 2.56 14.42
C ASP A 86 -8.40 1.13 13.92
N GLY A 87 -9.50 0.41 13.73
CA GLY A 87 -9.51 -0.92 13.12
C GLY A 87 -8.99 -0.90 11.68
N GLY A 88 -9.35 0.13 10.91
CA GLY A 88 -8.84 0.34 9.55
C GLY A 88 -7.32 0.50 9.50
N PHE A 89 -6.74 1.32 10.38
CA PHE A 89 -5.29 1.48 10.47
C PHE A 89 -4.58 0.24 10.98
N MET A 90 -5.18 -0.49 11.92
CA MET A 90 -4.64 -1.78 12.38
C MET A 90 -4.55 -2.80 11.24
N VAL A 91 -5.54 -2.87 10.36
CA VAL A 91 -5.48 -3.74 9.17
C VAL A 91 -4.39 -3.29 8.20
N MET A 92 -4.21 -1.98 7.99
CA MET A 92 -3.15 -1.47 7.11
C MET A 92 -1.73 -1.68 7.64
N ILE A 93 -1.56 -1.74 8.96
CA ILE A 93 -0.25 -1.93 9.61
C ILE A 93 0.07 -3.42 9.83
N GLY A 94 -0.94 -4.23 10.13
CA GLY A 94 -0.78 -5.64 10.48
C GLY A 94 -0.91 -6.63 9.32
N GLY A 95 -1.50 -6.23 8.19
CA GLY A 95 -1.60 -7.04 6.97
C GLY A 95 -0.34 -6.97 6.10
#